data_AF-A0A484ZLM5-F1
#
_entry.id   AF-A0A484ZLM5-F1
#
_cell.length_a   1.000
_cell.length_b   1.000
_cell.length_c   1.000
_cell.angle_alpha   90.00
_cell.angle_beta   90.00
_cell.angle_gamma   90.00
#
_symmetry.space_group_name_H-M   'P 1'
#
loop_
_entity.id
_entity.type
_entity.pdbx_description
1 polymer ?
#
loop_
_entity_poly.entity_id
_entity_poly.type
_entity_poly.pdbx_seq_one_letter_code
_entity_poly.pdbx_strand_id
1 'polypeptide(L)'
;MSLLSIPATRQNHTNVLQHVQGYFRPYLTSIQRQELAGLIDQYRQGLQSLQAPMALLKHYLAEYPDAYLQQQRYFDPYPEALNLSYGI
;
A
#
# COMPACT_ATOMS: atom_id res chain seq x y z
N MET A 1 19.30 6.74 -18.02
CA MET A 1 18.61 6.26 -16.79
C MET A 1 17.20 5.81 -17.17
N SER A 2 16.94 4.51 -17.31
CA SER A 2 15.66 3.98 -17.86
C SER A 2 14.93 2.99 -16.95
N LEU A 3 15.28 2.92 -15.66
CA LEU A 3 14.67 1.97 -14.72
C LEU A 3 13.30 2.42 -14.19
N LEU A 4 12.97 3.71 -14.29
CA LEU A 4 11.68 4.27 -13.84
C LEU A 4 10.54 4.13 -14.86
N SER A 5 10.83 3.63 -16.07
CA SER A 5 9.85 3.50 -17.15
C SER A 5 9.11 2.16 -17.16
N ILE A 6 9.52 1.20 -16.33
CA ILE A 6 8.88 -0.12 -16.27
C ILE A 6 7.83 -0.09 -15.16
N PRO A 7 6.53 -0.26 -15.49
CA PRO A 7 5.50 -0.33 -14.47
C PRO A 7 5.75 -1.52 -13.54
N ALA A 8 5.52 -1.33 -12.24
CA ALA A 8 5.66 -2.40 -11.27
C ALA A 8 4.71 -3.55 -11.60
N THR A 9 5.23 -4.77 -11.57
CA THR A 9 4.41 -5.96 -11.80
C THR A 9 3.54 -6.26 -10.57
N ARG A 10 2.50 -7.07 -10.75
CA ARG A 10 1.67 -7.57 -9.64
C ARG A 10 2.50 -8.30 -8.58
N GLN A 11 3.53 -9.04 -9.00
CA GLN A 11 4.46 -9.69 -8.09
C GLN A 11 5.26 -8.67 -7.27
N ASN A 12 5.76 -7.62 -7.90
CA ASN A 12 6.47 -6.55 -7.20
C ASN A 12 5.56 -5.87 -6.16
N HIS A 13 4.33 -5.53 -6.55
CA HIS A 13 3.35 -4.97 -5.62
C HIS A 13 3.05 -5.93 -4.47
N THR A 14 2.86 -7.21 -4.75
CA THR A 14 2.61 -8.24 -3.73
C THR A 14 3.74 -8.32 -2.71
N ASN A 15 4.99 -8.27 -3.17
CA ASN A 15 6.16 -8.27 -2.29
C ASN A 15 6.20 -7.03 -1.40
N VAL A 16 5.92 -5.84 -1.97
CA VAL A 16 5.85 -4.59 -1.19
C VAL A 16 4.73 -4.66 -0.15
N LEU A 17 3.53 -5.11 -0.53
CA LEU A 17 2.39 -5.22 0.40
C LEU A 17 2.71 -6.16 1.58
N GLN A 18 3.34 -7.32 1.31
CA GLN A 18 3.77 -8.24 2.37
C GLN A 18 4.87 -7.65 3.26
N HIS A 19 5.81 -6.91 2.68
CA HIS A 19 6.85 -6.23 3.46
C HIS A 19 6.24 -5.19 4.40
N VAL A 20 5.32 -4.36 3.90
CA VAL A 20 4.61 -3.36 4.71
C VAL A 20 3.77 -4.04 5.80
N GLN A 21 3.06 -5.13 5.48
CA GLN A 21 2.32 -5.90 6.48
C GLN A 21 3.21 -6.31 7.68
N GLY A 22 4.50 -6.56 7.44
CA GLY A 22 5.48 -6.86 8.49
C GLY A 22 5.64 -5.76 9.55
N TYR A 23 5.57 -4.47 9.16
CA TYR A 23 5.65 -3.33 10.08
C TYR A 23 4.49 -3.30 11.07
N PHE A 24 3.31 -3.76 10.62
CA PHE A 24 2.11 -3.77 11.45
C PHE A 24 1.98 -5.02 12.32
N ARG A 25 2.88 -6.00 12.17
CA ARG A 25 2.85 -7.27 12.92
C ARG A 25 2.72 -7.13 14.45
N PRO A 26 3.44 -6.21 15.14
CA PRO A 26 3.31 -6.06 16.60
C PRO A 26 2.01 -5.36 17.03
N TYR A 27 1.32 -4.66 16.12
CA TYR A 27 0.12 -3.88 16.42
C TYR A 27 -1.18 -4.61 16.08
N LEU A 28 -1.18 -5.43 15.02
CA LEU A 28 -2.37 -6.12 14.55
C LEU A 28 -2.63 -7.43 15.30
N THR A 29 -3.91 -7.73 15.53
CA THR A 29 -4.37 -9.04 15.99
C THR A 29 -4.14 -10.13 14.94
N SER A 30 -4.22 -11.39 15.36
CA SER A 30 -4.10 -12.52 14.42
C SER A 30 -5.15 -12.49 13.31
N ILE A 31 -6.37 -12.03 13.62
CA ILE A 31 -7.49 -11.93 12.68
C ILE A 31 -7.19 -10.85 11.64
N GLN A 32 -6.85 -9.63 12.08
CA GLN A 32 -6.50 -8.52 11.18
C GLN A 32 -5.32 -8.86 10.24
N ARG A 33 -4.30 -9.58 10.76
CA ARG A 33 -3.19 -10.03 9.91
C ARG A 33 -3.63 -11.03 8.84
N GLN A 34 -4.54 -11.94 9.17
CA GLN A 34 -5.07 -12.91 8.21
C GLN A 34 -5.97 -12.25 7.17
N GLU A 35 -6.79 -11.28 7.57
CA GLU A 35 -7.61 -10.48 6.65
C GLU A 35 -6.74 -9.72 5.64
N LEU A 36 -5.71 -9.03 6.13
CA LEU A 36 -4.76 -8.33 5.26
C LEU A 36 -4.00 -9.30 4.34
N ALA A 37 -3.51 -10.43 4.86
CA ALA A 37 -2.86 -11.45 4.03
C ALA A 37 -3.80 -12.01 2.95
N GLY A 38 -5.06 -12.26 3.29
CA GLY A 38 -6.09 -12.72 2.37
C GLY A 38 -6.37 -11.71 1.25
N LEU A 39 -6.44 -10.42 1.58
CA LEU A 39 -6.59 -9.36 0.57
C LEU A 39 -5.38 -9.26 -0.35
N ILE A 40 -4.17 -9.36 0.19
CA ILE A 40 -2.94 -9.38 -0.61
C ILE A 40 -2.91 -10.58 -1.55
N ASP A 41 -3.36 -11.74 -1.09
CA ASP A 41 -3.42 -12.94 -1.91
C ASP A 41 -4.49 -12.84 -3.01
N GLN A 42 -5.68 -12.31 -2.70
CA GLN A 42 -6.70 -12.03 -3.70
C GLN A 42 -6.19 -11.04 -4.76
N TYR A 43 -5.45 -10.01 -4.36
CA TYR A 43 -4.76 -9.11 -5.30
C TYR A 43 -3.74 -9.86 -6.16
N ARG A 44 -2.89 -10.71 -5.56
CA ARG A 44 -1.91 -11.54 -6.27
C ARG A 44 -2.56 -12.42 -7.33
N GLN A 45 -3.71 -13.01 -7.01
CA GLN A 45 -4.50 -13.83 -7.94
C GLN A 45 -5.26 -12.99 -8.99
N GLY A 46 -5.39 -11.67 -8.79
CA GLY A 46 -6.13 -10.77 -9.68
C GLY A 46 -7.63 -10.72 -9.42
N LEU A 47 -8.07 -11.23 -8.27
CA LEU A 47 -9.45 -11.20 -7.82
C LEU A 47 -9.83 -9.84 -7.22
N GLN A 48 -8.84 -9.08 -6.75
CA GLN A 48 -8.99 -7.75 -6.19
C GLN A 48 -8.03 -6.76 -6.86
N SER A 49 -8.40 -5.48 -6.81
CA SER A 49 -7.55 -4.39 -7.27
C SER A 49 -6.45 -4.07 -6.26
N LEU A 50 -5.39 -3.36 -6.68
CA LEU A 50 -4.31 -2.93 -5.78
C LEU A 50 -4.81 -1.98 -4.68
N GLN A 51 -5.89 -1.24 -4.97
CA GLN A 51 -6.49 -0.25 -4.08
C GLN A 51 -7.02 -0.89 -2.79
N ALA A 52 -7.53 -2.13 -2.85
CA ALA A 52 -8.08 -2.82 -1.68
C ALA A 52 -7.03 -3.05 -0.56
N PRO A 53 -5.90 -3.74 -0.80
CA PRO A 53 -4.86 -3.89 0.21
C PRO A 53 -4.18 -2.55 0.55
N MET A 54 -4.04 -1.62 -0.40
CA MET A 54 -3.51 -0.28 -0.11
C MET A 54 -4.37 0.51 0.88
N ALA A 55 -5.70 0.49 0.72
CA ALA A 55 -6.61 1.20 1.61
C ALA A 55 -6.52 0.66 3.04
N LEU A 56 -6.45 -0.66 3.19
CA LEU A 56 -6.32 -1.28 4.51
C LEU A 56 -4.96 -0.96 5.16
N LEU A 57 -3.87 -0.98 4.40
CA LEU A 57 -2.56 -0.55 4.91
C LEU A 57 -2.54 0.93 5.30
N LYS A 58 -3.21 1.81 4.53
CA LYS A 58 -3.36 3.23 4.90
C LYS A 58 -4.13 3.42 6.19
N HIS A 59 -5.20 2.63 6.39
CA HIS A 59 -5.96 2.63 7.63
C HIS A 59 -5.06 2.26 8.82
N TYR A 60 -4.29 1.19 8.71
CA TYR A 60 -3.34 0.81 9.77
C TYR A 60 -2.20 1.81 9.96
N LEU A 61 -1.73 2.48 8.90
CA LEU A 61 -0.73 3.54 9.01
C LEU A 61 -1.28 4.78 9.75
N ALA A 62 -2.57 5.08 9.60
CA ALA A 62 -3.22 6.17 10.33
C ALA A 62 -3.40 5.87 11.82
N GLU A 63 -3.68 4.61 12.16
CA GLU A 63 -3.82 4.14 13.54
C GLU A 63 -2.45 3.92 14.24
N TYR A 64 -1.48 3.39 13.48
CA TYR A 64 -0.13 3.07 13.93
C TYR A 64 0.89 3.76 13.03
N PRO A 65 1.13 5.08 13.25
CA PRO A 65 2.03 5.85 12.40
C PRO A 65 3.47 5.34 12.50
N ASP A 66 4.07 5.08 11.33
CA ASP A 66 5.47 4.69 11.18
C ASP A 66 6.19 5.72 10.30
N ALA A 67 7.24 6.34 10.85
CA ALA A 67 7.95 7.44 10.20
C ALA A 67 8.65 7.02 8.90
N TYR A 68 9.07 5.76 8.79
CA TYR A 68 9.70 5.25 7.58
C TYR A 68 8.65 5.01 6.48
N LEU A 69 7.51 4.41 6.82
CA LEU A 69 6.42 4.16 5.87
C LEU A 69 5.75 5.45 5.38
N GLN A 70 5.60 6.46 6.23
CA GLN A 70 5.03 7.76 5.84
C GLN A 70 5.86 8.49 4.77
N GLN A 71 7.16 8.22 4.69
CA GLN A 71 8.04 8.79 3.67
C GLN A 71 7.97 8.03 2.34
N GLN A 72 7.29 6.87 2.30
CA GLN A 72 7.22 6.04 1.09
C GLN A 72 6.17 6.58 0.12
N ARG A 73 6.63 6.96 -1.08
CA ARG A 73 5.80 7.33 -2.23
C ARG A 73 4.83 6.23 -2.69
N TYR A 74 4.98 5.01 -2.17
CA TYR A 74 4.07 3.90 -2.45
C TYR A 74 2.65 4.14 -1.91
N PHE A 75 2.51 4.80 -0.76
CA PHE A 75 1.19 5.12 -0.19
C PHE A 75 0.59 6.38 -0.80
N ASP A 76 1.44 7.27 -1.31
CA ASP A 76 1.02 8.49 -1.96
C ASP A 76 1.86 8.72 -3.24
N PRO A 77 1.50 8.08 -4.37
CA PRO A 77 2.26 8.22 -5.61
C PRO A 77 2.19 9.64 -6.17
N TYR A 78 1.11 10.36 -5.87
CA TYR A 78 0.83 11.73 -6.30
C TYR A 78 0.57 12.60 -5.07
N PRO A 79 1.59 13.25 -4.49
CA PRO A 79 1.36 14.15 -3.37
C PRO A 79 0.25 15.13 -3.74
N GLU A 80 -0.73 15.31 -2.85
CA GLU A 80 -1.91 16.19 -3.03
C GLU A 80 -1.56 17.65 -3.38
N ALA A 81 -0.27 18.01 -3.41
CA ALA A 81 0.28 19.28 -3.90
C ALA A 81 0.02 19.59 -5.40
N LEU A 82 -0.74 18.75 -6.10
CA LEU A 82 -1.24 19.02 -7.46
C LEU A 82 -2.77 19.11 -7.53
N ASN A 83 -3.43 19.46 -6.43
CA ASN A 83 -4.71 20.15 -6.49
C ASN A 83 -4.49 21.57 -7.05
N LEU A 84 -4.19 21.65 -8.35
CA LEU A 84 -4.52 22.82 -9.16
C LEU A 84 -6.04 22.94 -9.06
N SER A 85 -6.51 23.81 -8.16
CA SER A 85 -7.85 24.35 -8.24
C SER A 85 -8.02 24.83 -9.68
N TYR A 86 -8.83 24.11 -10.45
CA TYR A 86 -9.38 24.65 -11.69
C TYR A 86 -10.25 25.83 -11.26
N GLY A 87 -9.63 27.00 -11.20
CA GLY A 87 -10.33 28.27 -11.24
C GLY A 87 -10.87 28.44 -12.64
N ILE A 88 -12.15 28.14 -12.81
CA ILE A 88 -13.05 28.73 -13.80
C ILE A 88 -14.46 28.67 -13.26
#